data_AF-A0A944LP56-F1
#
_entry.id   AF-A0A944LP56-F1
#
_cell.length_a   1.000
_cell.length_b   1.000
_cell.length_c   1.000
_cell.angle_alpha   90.00
_cell.angle_beta   90.00
_cell.angle_gamma   90.00
#
_symmetry.space_group_name_H-M   'P 1'
#
loop_
_entity.id
_entity.type
_entity.pdbx_description
1 polymer ?
#
loop_
_entity_poly.entity_id
_entity_poly.type
_entity_poly.pdbx_seq_one_letter_code
_entity_poly.pdbx_strand_id
1 'polypeptide(L)'
;MDIVEFLLARIREDLQKSGELLGRPSLSASDRWYEERLLLEAQAKHAVVEVVGAARQAALASLLENGDAITGSTAQGLHWTDLVLKALTLPYTRHADYQPSWALP
;
A
#
# COMPACT_ATOMS: atom_id res chain seq x y z
N MET A 1 3.40 -14.60 3.15
CA MET A 1 2.80 -13.28 2.92
C MET A 1 3.90 -12.35 2.45
N ASP A 2 3.75 -11.80 1.25
CA ASP A 2 4.64 -10.73 0.76
C ASP A 2 4.17 -9.33 1.23
N ILE A 3 4.97 -8.29 0.96
CA ILE A 3 4.68 -6.92 1.39
C ILE A 3 3.39 -6.35 0.76
N VAL A 4 3.06 -6.74 -0.47
CA VAL A 4 1.86 -6.28 -1.17
C VAL A 4 0.63 -6.95 -0.59
N GLU A 5 0.67 -8.27 -0.41
CA GLU A 5 -0.39 -9.05 0.25
C GLU A 5 -0.67 -8.50 1.67
N PHE A 6 0.39 -8.21 2.43
CA PHE A 6 0.28 -7.61 3.75
C PHE A 6 -0.41 -6.24 3.71
N LEU A 7 0.04 -5.34 2.84
CA LEU A 7 -0.53 -4.01 2.70
C LEU A 7 -2.00 -4.06 2.27
N LEU A 8 -2.34 -4.88 1.28
CA LEU A 8 -3.72 -5.02 0.80
C LEU A 8 -4.65 -5.58 1.88
N ALA A 9 -4.18 -6.55 2.68
CA ALA A 9 -4.96 -7.07 3.80
C ALA A 9 -5.25 -5.99 4.84
N ARG A 10 -4.22 -5.24 5.26
CA ARG A 10 -4.37 -4.19 6.28
C ARG A 10 -5.19 -3.00 5.78
N ILE A 11 -4.98 -2.57 4.55
CA ILE A 11 -5.78 -1.50 3.94
C ILE A 11 -7.25 -1.92 3.82
N ARG A 12 -7.53 -3.19 3.47
CA ARG A 12 -8.92 -3.70 3.41
C ARG A 12 -9.58 -3.71 4.79
N GLU A 13 -8.85 -4.09 5.83
CA GLU A 13 -9.36 -4.00 7.21
C GLU A 13 -9.68 -2.56 7.61
N ASP A 14 -8.82 -1.60 7.25
CA ASP A 14 -9.03 -0.18 7.52
C ASP A 14 -10.28 0.34 6.78
N LEU A 15 -10.42 0.02 5.48
CA LEU A 15 -11.60 0.35 4.67
C LEU A 15 -12.89 -0.20 5.27
N GLN A 16 -12.87 -1.47 5.69
CA GLN A 16 -14.04 -2.13 6.27
C GLN A 16 -14.42 -1.47 7.60
N LYS A 17 -13.46 -1.27 8.50
CA LYS A 17 -13.72 -0.68 9.83
C LYS A 17 -14.28 0.74 9.74
N SER A 18 -13.69 1.61 8.91
CA SER A 18 -14.22 2.97 8.74
C SER A 18 -15.60 2.96 8.10
N GLY A 19 -15.87 2.06 7.14
CA GLY A 19 -17.21 1.87 6.57
C GLY A 19 -18.26 1.44 7.61
N GLU A 20 -17.92 0.48 8.48
CA GLU A 20 -18.79 0.02 9.57
C GLU A 20 -19.07 1.14 10.58
N LEU A 21 -18.08 1.97 10.91
CA LEU A 21 -18.23 3.08 11.84
C LEU A 21 -19.11 4.20 11.25
N LEU A 22 -18.92 4.56 9.99
CA LEU A 22 -19.70 5.58 9.30
C LEU A 22 -21.18 5.21 9.14
N GLY A 23 -21.47 3.91 9.08
CA GLY A 23 -22.83 3.37 9.06
C GLY A 23 -23.57 3.49 10.41
N ARG A 24 -22.89 3.85 11.50
CA ARG A 24 -23.52 4.00 12.82
C ARG A 24 -24.33 5.30 12.91
N PRO A 25 -25.63 5.25 13.23
CA PRO A 25 -26.48 6.44 13.34
C PRO A 25 -26.08 7.37 14.49
N SER A 26 -25.47 6.83 15.55
CA SER A 26 -25.10 7.54 16.77
C SER A 26 -23.73 8.21 16.72
N LEU A 27 -23.06 8.22 15.56
CA LEU A 27 -21.72 8.77 15.41
C LEU A 27 -21.77 10.31 15.51
N SER A 28 -20.94 10.90 16.37
CA SER A 28 -20.87 12.35 16.51
C SER A 28 -20.37 13.00 15.21
N ALA A 29 -20.64 14.29 15.00
CA ALA A 29 -20.17 14.99 13.79
C ALA A 29 -18.64 15.01 13.69
N SER A 30 -17.94 15.13 14.83
CA SER A 30 -16.47 15.10 14.89
C SER A 30 -15.94 13.72 14.50
N ASP A 31 -16.52 12.66 15.07
CA ASP A 31 -16.09 11.29 14.78
C ASP A 31 -16.41 10.91 13.33
N ARG A 32 -17.55 11.38 12.79
CA ARG A 32 -17.90 11.19 11.37
C ARG A 32 -16.85 11.79 10.44
N TRP A 33 -16.48 13.05 10.66
CA TRP A 33 -15.45 13.69 9.84
C TRP A 33 -14.11 12.92 9.90
N TYR A 34 -13.74 12.47 11.10
CA TYR A 34 -12.51 11.70 11.29
C TYR A 34 -12.53 10.37 10.52
N GLU A 35 -13.63 9.62 10.61
CA GLU A 35 -13.78 8.35 9.90
C GLU A 35 -13.89 8.52 8.38
N GLU A 36 -14.52 9.59 7.89
CA GLU A 36 -14.52 9.93 6.46
C GLU A 36 -13.11 10.19 5.95
N ARG A 37 -12.30 10.96 6.70
CA ARG A 37 -10.89 11.20 6.36
C ARG A 37 -10.08 9.90 6.35
N LEU A 38 -10.25 9.03 7.35
CA LEU A 38 -9.56 7.73 7.40
C LEU A 38 -9.95 6.81 6.23
N LEU A 39 -11.24 6.78 5.87
CA LEU A 39 -11.73 6.04 4.72
C LEU A 39 -11.05 6.52 3.43
N LEU A 40 -10.99 7.83 3.20
CA LEU A 40 -10.33 8.42 2.04
C LEU A 40 -8.82 8.13 2.02
N GLU A 41 -8.17 8.17 3.19
CA GLU A 41 -6.75 7.81 3.32
C GLU A 41 -6.49 6.34 2.99
N ALA A 42 -7.36 5.43 3.44
CA ALA A 42 -7.26 4.01 3.11
C ALA A 42 -7.51 3.76 1.62
N GLN A 43 -8.46 4.46 1.00
CA GLN A 43 -8.70 4.41 -0.45
C GLN A 43 -7.48 4.93 -1.23
N ALA A 44 -6.88 6.04 -0.80
CA ALA A 44 -5.67 6.59 -1.41
C ALA A 44 -4.50 5.60 -1.31
N LYS A 45 -4.27 4.99 -0.13
CA LYS A 45 -3.25 3.94 0.05
C LYS A 45 -3.50 2.75 -0.87
N HIS A 46 -4.74 2.29 -0.98
CA HIS A 46 -5.11 1.21 -1.89
C HIS A 46 -4.74 1.56 -3.34
N ALA A 47 -5.12 2.76 -3.80
CA ALA A 47 -4.80 3.22 -5.15
C ALA A 47 -3.29 3.30 -5.40
N VAL A 48 -2.50 3.76 -4.42
CA VAL A 48 -1.03 3.77 -4.54
C VAL A 48 -0.47 2.36 -4.68
N VAL A 49 -0.95 1.39 -3.88
CA VAL A 49 -0.49 -0.01 -4.00
C VAL A 49 -0.80 -0.57 -5.39
N GLU A 50 -1.99 -0.32 -5.93
CA GLU A 50 -2.37 -0.75 -7.28
C GLU A 50 -1.47 -0.13 -8.37
N VAL A 51 -1.24 1.18 -8.31
CA VAL A 51 -0.37 1.89 -9.27
C VAL A 51 1.07 1.37 -9.20
N VAL A 52 1.59 1.16 -7.99
CA VAL A 52 2.94 0.62 -7.77
C VAL A 52 3.03 -0.82 -8.26
N GLY A 53 2.01 -1.63 -8.01
CA GLY A 53 1.90 -3.00 -8.51
C GLY A 53 1.95 -3.04 -10.04
N ALA A 54 1.15 -2.21 -10.71
CA ALA A 54 1.14 -2.09 -12.17
C ALA A 54 2.50 -1.62 -12.72
N ALA A 55 3.13 -0.61 -12.10
CA ALA A 55 4.45 -0.12 -12.50
C ALA A 55 5.53 -1.22 -12.36
N ARG A 56 5.48 -2.00 -11.28
CA ARG A 56 6.41 -3.11 -11.06
C ARG A 56 6.23 -4.23 -12.08
N GLN A 57 4.98 -4.59 -12.39
CA GLN A 57 4.66 -5.58 -13.43
C GLN A 57 5.16 -5.14 -14.81
N ALA A 58 4.94 -3.87 -15.18
CA ALA A 58 5.44 -3.32 -16.44
C ALA A 58 6.97 -3.36 -16.51
N ALA A 59 7.66 -2.97 -15.44
CA ALA A 59 9.12 -3.03 -15.38
C ALA A 59 9.65 -4.47 -15.50
N LEU A 60 9.01 -5.44 -14.83
CA LEU A 60 9.38 -6.86 -14.93
C LEU A 60 9.13 -7.43 -16.33
N ALA A 61 8.01 -7.06 -16.97
CA ALA A 61 7.73 -7.46 -18.35
C ALA A 61 8.81 -6.94 -19.31
N SER A 62 9.22 -5.67 -19.16
CA SER A 62 10.31 -5.11 -19.97
C SER A 62 11.65 -5.82 -19.77
N LEU A 63 11.94 -6.33 -18.57
CA LEU A 63 13.16 -7.13 -18.32
C LEU A 63 13.13 -8.48 -19.05
N LEU A 64 11.97 -9.13 -19.06
CA LEU A 64 11.79 -10.40 -19.77
C LEU A 64 11.91 -10.24 -21.30
N GLU A 65 11.41 -9.12 -21.83
CA GLU A 65 11.42 -8.83 -23.28
C GLU A 65 12.81 -8.40 -23.80
N ASN A 66 13.55 -7.59 -23.05
CA ASN A 66 14.80 -6.99 -23.53
C ASN A 66 16.06 -7.80 -23.17
N GLY A 67 15.91 -8.93 -22.45
CA GLY A 67 17.03 -9.68 -21.88
C GLY A 67 17.82 -8.85 -20.85
N ASP A 68 18.87 -9.42 -20.26
CA ASP A 68 19.69 -8.87 -19.14
C ASP A 68 20.27 -7.44 -19.33
N ALA A 69 19.95 -6.75 -20.42
CA ALA A 69 20.09 -5.30 -20.54
C ALA A 69 19.08 -4.57 -19.62
N ILE A 70 19.26 -4.73 -18.31
CA ILE A 70 18.65 -3.86 -17.32
C ILE A 70 19.15 -2.45 -17.62
N THR A 71 18.32 -1.64 -18.29
CA THR A 71 18.62 -0.21 -18.38
C THR A 71 18.63 0.36 -16.96
N GLY A 72 19.51 1.34 -16.68
CA GLY A 72 19.57 1.97 -15.36
C GLY A 72 18.21 2.52 -14.90
N SER A 73 17.35 2.88 -15.84
CA SER A 73 15.98 3.34 -15.59
C SER A 73 15.06 2.24 -15.03
N THR A 74 15.13 1.00 -15.55
CA THR A 74 14.30 -0.13 -15.09
C THR A 74 14.68 -0.55 -13.67
N ALA A 75 15.97 -0.68 -13.37
CA ALA A 75 16.45 -0.99 -12.03
C ALA A 75 16.01 0.09 -11.01
N GLN A 76 16.15 1.36 -11.40
CA GLN A 76 15.76 2.48 -10.56
C GLN A 76 14.25 2.53 -10.33
N GLY A 77 13.44 2.23 -11.35
CA GLY A 77 11.98 2.11 -11.22
C GLY A 77 11.59 1.03 -10.21
N LEU A 78 12.18 -0.17 -10.33
CA LEU A 78 11.96 -1.26 -9.37
C LEU A 78 12.36 -0.86 -7.94
N HIS A 79 13.49 -0.17 -7.78
CA HIS A 79 13.93 0.33 -6.49
C HIS A 79 12.93 1.33 -5.87
N TRP A 80 12.43 2.29 -6.64
CA TRP A 80 11.43 3.24 -6.16
C TRP A 80 10.12 2.56 -5.78
N THR A 81 9.66 1.57 -6.56
CA THR A 81 8.46 0.82 -6.21
C THR A 81 8.61 0.08 -4.88
N ASP A 82 9.78 -0.50 -4.60
CA ASP A 82 10.08 -1.14 -3.33
C ASP A 82 10.06 -0.14 -2.15
N LEU A 83 10.68 1.03 -2.31
CA LEU A 83 10.68 2.08 -1.29
C LEU A 83 9.27 2.59 -0.97
N VAL A 84 8.43 2.77 -1.99
CA VAL A 84 7.03 3.20 -1.77
C VAL A 84 6.27 2.14 -0.97
N LEU A 85 6.40 0.86 -1.32
CA LEU A 85 5.74 -0.21 -0.56
C LEU A 85 6.23 -0.26 0.89
N LYS A 86 7.54 -0.16 1.12
CA LYS A 86 8.12 -0.10 2.48
C LYS A 86 7.60 1.09 3.28
N ALA A 87 7.52 2.28 2.66
CA ALA A 87 6.98 3.47 3.31
C ALA A 87 5.51 3.29 3.74
N LEU A 88 4.71 2.61 2.92
CA LEU A 88 3.31 2.32 3.25
C LEU A 88 3.15 1.36 4.43
N THR A 89 4.19 0.59 4.79
CA THR A 89 4.13 -0.30 5.96
C THR A 89 4.28 0.42 7.29
N LEU A 90 4.71 1.69 7.30
CA LEU A 90 5.02 2.45 8.52
C LEU A 90 3.90 2.43 9.58
N PRO A 91 2.61 2.60 9.23
CA PRO A 91 1.52 2.54 10.20
C PRO A 91 1.34 1.16 10.86
N TYR A 92 1.87 0.11 10.23
CA TYR A 92 1.65 -1.28 10.60
C TYR A 92 2.89 -1.94 11.23
N THR A 93 3.92 -1.17 11.59
CA THR A 93 5.18 -1.67 12.20
C THR A 93 5.00 -2.46 13.49
N ARG A 94 3.89 -2.25 14.21
CA ARG A 94 3.53 -2.98 15.43
C ARG A 94 2.61 -4.18 15.20
N HIS A 95 2.25 -4.45 13.95
CA HIS A 95 1.38 -5.56 13.59
C HIS A 95 2.14 -6.89 13.74
N ALA A 96 1.48 -7.96 14.20
CA ALA A 96 2.12 -9.26 14.42
C ALA A 96 2.72 -9.86 13.13
N ASP A 97 2.04 -9.71 12.00
CA ASP A 97 2.51 -10.18 10.69
C ASP A 97 3.57 -9.26 10.04
N TYR A 98 3.96 -8.15 10.68
CA TYR A 98 4.96 -7.24 10.12
C TYR A 98 6.35 -7.91 10.08
N GLN A 99 7.05 -7.81 8.94
CA GLN A 99 8.41 -8.31 8.81
C GLN A 99 9.44 -7.17 8.86
N PRO A 100 10.53 -7.30 9.64
CA PRO A 100 11.59 -6.30 9.71
C PRO A 100 12.26 -5.96 8.38
N SER A 101 12.23 -6.89 7.41
CA SER A 101 12.72 -6.66 6.04
C SER A 101 11.95 -5.60 5.26
N TRP A 102 10.75 -5.23 5.73
CA TRP A 102 9.92 -4.17 5.15
C TRP A 102 10.20 -2.79 5.74
N ALA A 103 11.12 -2.68 6.70
CA ALA A 103 11.55 -1.39 7.20
C ALA A 103 12.19 -0.57 6.08
N LEU A 104 11.94 0.74 6.12
CA LEU A 104 12.72 1.67 5.32
C LEU A 104 14.20 1.59 5.76
N PRO A 105 15.14 1.66 4.80
CA PRO A 105 16.57 1.69 5.09
C PRO A 105 17.00 2.94 5.87
#